data_AF-G6EDU9-F1
#
_entry.id   AF-G6EDU9-F1
#
_cell.length_a   1.000
_cell.length_b   1.000
_cell.length_c   1.000
_cell.angle_alpha   90.00
_cell.angle_beta   90.00
_cell.angle_gamma   90.00
#
_symmetry.space_group_name_H-M   'P 1'
#
loop_
_entity.id
_entity.type
_entity.pdbx_description
1 polymer ?
#
loop_
_entity_poly.entity_id
_entity_poly.type
_entity_poly.pdbx_seq_one_letter_code
_entity_poly.pdbx_strand_id
1 'polypeptide(L)'
;MEALASAGLAKPPTTQPELQRQLAKLDACVGEAEPVIELKPFLRGAADTGANGLPRFQLNRVLRGAWCDPEFDELGVAALERADVDHRRSSDQAVIDGYLTYFPTGRSIMPMLAEAASRAAVRHDWAWRERGARWDLFKPQMGPAKVARDFVTRDADGISHLMRETGLGANLAASGFGQATFAETCKATAQLQPAEAVGPQRSILRMFDTEAQAGQLELVVRALLEPWIRTKPEPEHRKAISEFLLDQVGDPRLQRTRWDRIVRSLAESIGEERACEVTQVFKRWLTEVAMREFFRAIAKTTDRPDQWKQREAFWIAYLDEGLVTDAWPALGSRAKHQIDSLIRQSGERPEYGQIRGGPSQSSSIIMQIGDLRISEWSDNGSCRFWSDTDPGAPKLYAKVYDGGKLRTTSGRSDFEYESHVPASPGWEGKFAGIIHRRTSIAHPRFGRGRGRNWNDRW
;
A
#
# COMPACT_ATOMS: atom_id res chain seq x y z
N MET A 1 7.34 14.36 14.83
CA MET A 1 8.38 15.22 14.21
C MET A 1 9.78 14.60 14.24
N GLU A 2 10.00 13.42 14.85
CA GLU A 2 11.36 12.83 14.97
C GLU A 2 11.76 11.85 13.84
N ALA A 3 10.89 11.59 12.86
CA ALA A 3 11.17 10.67 11.74
C ALA A 3 11.81 11.34 10.49
N LEU A 4 12.19 12.62 10.58
CA LEU A 4 12.78 13.40 9.47
C LEU A 4 14.31 13.57 9.60
N ALA A 5 14.98 12.78 10.45
CA ALA A 5 16.32 13.08 10.95
C ALA A 5 17.49 12.32 10.29
N SER A 6 17.25 11.43 9.31
CA SER A 6 18.19 10.32 9.01
C SER A 6 18.51 10.05 7.51
N ALA A 7 18.57 11.07 6.64
CA ALA A 7 19.13 10.94 5.27
C ALA A 7 19.72 12.29 4.80
N GLY A 8 21.00 12.35 4.38
CA GLY A 8 21.78 13.61 4.37
C GLY A 8 22.70 13.98 3.19
N LEU A 9 22.71 15.27 2.82
CA LEU A 9 23.15 15.84 1.52
C LEU A 9 24.52 15.34 1.02
N ALA A 10 24.67 15.29 -0.31
CA ALA A 10 25.97 15.34 -0.97
C ALA A 10 26.84 16.52 -0.48
N LYS A 11 28.07 16.21 -0.03
CA LYS A 11 29.02 17.16 0.56
C LYS A 11 29.39 18.32 -0.38
N PRO A 12 29.75 19.50 0.17
CA PRO A 12 30.11 20.66 -0.65
C PRO A 12 31.33 20.39 -1.56
N PRO A 13 31.41 21.03 -2.74
CA PRO A 13 32.46 20.77 -3.75
C PRO A 13 33.89 20.93 -3.25
N THR A 14 34.10 21.64 -2.13
CA THR A 14 35.40 21.83 -1.49
C THR A 14 36.01 20.55 -0.92
N THR A 15 35.28 19.43 -0.82
CA THR A 15 35.75 18.17 -0.21
C THR A 15 35.85 16.96 -1.16
N GLN A 16 35.62 17.14 -2.46
CA GLN A 16 35.70 16.06 -3.46
C GLN A 16 36.86 16.26 -4.46
N PRO A 17 37.50 15.17 -4.94
CA PRO A 17 38.55 15.21 -5.97
C PRO A 17 38.03 15.73 -7.32
N GLU A 18 38.94 16.25 -8.14
CA GLU A 18 38.60 17.10 -9.30
C GLU A 18 37.70 16.44 -10.35
N LEU A 19 37.75 15.12 -10.52
CA LEU A 19 36.86 14.40 -11.44
C LEU A 19 35.38 14.53 -11.06
N GLN A 20 35.05 14.46 -9.76
CA GLN A 20 33.68 14.60 -9.26
C GLN A 20 33.18 16.05 -9.39
N ARG A 21 34.05 17.05 -9.25
CA ARG A 21 33.71 18.46 -9.53
C ARG A 21 33.34 18.72 -10.99
N GLN A 22 33.86 17.92 -11.93
CA GLN A 22 33.51 18.03 -13.34
C GLN A 22 32.15 17.38 -13.63
N LEU A 23 31.82 16.23 -13.03
CA LEU A 23 30.47 15.66 -13.10
C LEU A 23 29.40 16.54 -12.42
N ALA A 24 29.69 17.10 -11.25
CA ALA A 24 28.76 17.98 -10.53
C ALA A 24 28.47 19.32 -11.26
N LYS A 25 29.22 19.65 -12.32
CA LYS A 25 28.90 20.77 -13.23
C LYS A 25 27.89 20.39 -14.32
N LEU A 26 27.72 19.09 -14.59
CA LEU A 26 26.81 18.55 -15.59
C LEU A 26 25.46 18.18 -14.95
N ASP A 27 25.47 17.51 -13.80
CA ASP A 27 24.25 17.11 -13.09
C ASP A 27 23.92 18.07 -11.93
N ALA A 28 23.09 19.08 -12.22
CA ALA A 28 22.45 19.91 -11.20
C ALA A 28 21.31 19.14 -10.51
N CYS A 29 21.63 18.23 -9.61
CA CYS A 29 20.67 17.49 -8.79
C CYS A 29 20.66 17.99 -7.33
N VAL A 30 19.49 18.03 -6.72
CA VAL A 30 19.36 17.93 -5.25
C VAL A 30 19.76 16.51 -4.83
N GLY A 31 20.25 16.31 -3.61
CA GLY A 31 20.37 14.96 -3.07
C GLY A 31 20.63 14.93 -1.57
N GLU A 32 19.55 14.82 -0.78
CA GLU A 32 19.40 14.65 0.69
C GLU A 32 19.44 15.92 1.58
N ALA A 33 19.52 15.84 2.92
CA ALA A 33 19.39 16.99 3.84
C ALA A 33 20.44 17.06 4.98
N GLU A 34 21.15 18.19 5.18
CA GLU A 34 22.12 18.30 6.30
C GLU A 34 21.43 18.04 7.65
N PRO A 35 21.98 17.18 8.55
CA PRO A 35 21.34 16.88 9.83
C PRO A 35 21.05 18.14 10.65
N VAL A 36 19.80 18.31 11.07
CA VAL A 36 19.33 19.50 11.81
C VAL A 36 20.15 19.76 13.08
N ILE A 37 20.67 18.70 13.70
CA ILE A 37 21.55 18.76 14.88
C ILE A 37 22.90 19.45 14.62
N GLU A 38 23.45 19.34 13.40
CA GLU A 38 24.69 20.02 12.98
C GLU A 38 24.41 21.42 12.41
N LEU A 39 23.24 21.58 11.79
CA LEU A 39 22.82 22.80 11.13
C LEU A 39 22.41 23.90 12.12
N LYS A 40 21.63 23.58 13.16
CA LYS A 40 21.14 24.57 14.14
C LYS A 40 22.26 25.35 14.86
N PRO A 41 23.33 24.71 15.40
CA PRO A 41 24.43 25.45 16.02
C PRO A 41 25.12 26.43 15.06
N PHE A 42 25.28 26.05 13.79
CA PHE A 42 25.82 26.93 12.77
C PHE A 42 24.91 28.12 12.48
N LEU A 43 23.60 27.89 12.32
CA LEU A 43 22.64 28.95 12.01
C LEU A 43 22.54 29.98 13.16
N ARG A 44 22.67 29.57 14.43
CA ARG A 44 22.71 30.50 15.58
C ARG A 44 23.93 31.42 15.53
N GLY A 45 25.15 30.88 15.36
CA GLY A 45 26.35 31.72 15.21
C GLY A 45 26.35 32.58 13.93
N ALA A 46 25.65 32.14 12.89
CA ALA A 46 25.42 32.93 11.69
C ALA A 46 24.41 34.08 11.90
N ALA A 47 23.43 33.91 12.80
CA ALA A 47 22.52 34.97 13.22
C ALA A 47 23.26 36.08 13.97
N ASP A 48 24.15 35.73 14.91
CA ASP A 48 24.99 36.68 15.65
C ASP A 48 25.88 37.54 14.72
N THR A 49 26.33 36.96 13.61
CA THR A 49 27.16 37.64 12.61
C THR A 49 26.34 38.48 11.62
N GLY A 50 25.06 38.13 11.41
CA GLY A 50 24.17 38.72 10.41
C GLY A 50 24.52 38.32 8.97
N ALA A 51 23.49 38.13 8.13
CA ALA A 51 23.65 37.62 6.76
C ALA A 51 24.63 38.42 5.87
N ASN A 52 24.76 39.74 6.11
CA ASN A 52 25.68 40.61 5.37
C ASN A 52 27.15 40.44 5.78
N GLY A 53 27.44 40.07 7.03
CA GLY A 53 28.79 39.81 7.52
C GLY A 53 29.36 38.45 7.06
N LEU A 54 28.50 37.51 6.67
CA LEU A 54 28.92 36.15 6.34
C LEU A 54 29.80 36.07 5.07
N PRO A 55 30.88 35.27 5.06
CA PRO A 55 31.53 34.85 3.83
C PRO A 55 30.57 33.99 3.00
N ARG A 56 30.66 34.08 1.66
CA ARG A 56 29.69 33.47 0.72
C ARG A 56 29.42 31.97 0.95
N PHE A 57 30.39 31.19 1.42
CA PHE A 57 30.17 29.76 1.69
C PHE A 57 29.24 29.53 2.89
N GLN A 58 29.31 30.38 3.91
CA GLN A 58 28.40 30.36 5.06
C GLN A 58 27.03 30.92 4.66
N LEU A 59 26.97 32.02 3.91
CA LEU A 59 25.72 32.53 3.32
C LEU A 59 25.00 31.42 2.53
N ASN A 60 25.72 30.68 1.68
CA ASN A 60 25.14 29.58 0.91
C ASN A 60 24.74 28.35 1.75
N ARG A 61 25.21 28.22 3.01
CA ARG A 61 24.71 27.22 3.96
C ARG A 61 23.43 27.73 4.66
N VAL A 62 23.37 29.01 5.01
CA VAL A 62 22.15 29.68 5.50
C VAL A 62 21.02 29.60 4.47
N LEU A 63 21.28 29.96 3.21
CA LEU A 63 20.31 29.91 2.10
C LEU A 63 19.72 28.52 1.86
N ARG A 64 20.47 27.45 2.17
CA ARG A 64 19.97 26.08 2.14
C ARG A 64 19.15 25.74 3.38
N GLY A 65 19.64 26.11 4.56
CA GLY A 65 19.25 25.49 5.82
C GLY A 65 18.35 26.31 6.76
N ALA A 66 18.26 27.64 6.61
CA ALA A 66 17.47 28.49 7.53
C ALA A 66 16.00 28.04 7.67
N TRP A 67 15.48 27.38 6.64
CA TRP A 67 14.11 26.88 6.53
C TRP A 67 13.83 25.62 7.39
N CYS A 68 14.81 25.14 8.17
CA CYS A 68 14.62 24.01 9.08
C CYS A 68 13.76 24.36 10.31
N ASP A 69 13.79 25.61 10.79
CA ASP A 69 13.08 26.01 12.01
C ASP A 69 12.62 27.49 11.97
N PRO A 70 11.46 27.86 12.56
CA PRO A 70 11.04 29.26 12.73
C PRO A 70 12.08 30.18 13.37
N GLU A 71 12.96 29.68 14.25
CA GLU A 71 13.97 30.50 14.93
C GLU A 71 14.99 31.18 13.98
N PHE A 72 15.05 30.78 12.70
CA PHE A 72 15.99 31.33 11.71
C PHE A 72 15.33 32.08 10.55
N ASP A 73 14.02 32.34 10.59
CA ASP A 73 13.33 32.99 9.46
C ASP A 73 13.93 34.36 9.13
N GLU A 74 14.20 35.20 10.13
CA GLU A 74 14.81 36.54 9.94
C GLU A 74 16.19 36.48 9.28
N LEU A 75 17.05 35.55 9.73
CA LEU A 75 18.36 35.29 9.13
C LEU A 75 18.22 34.80 7.68
N GLY A 76 17.24 33.94 7.42
CA GLY A 76 16.88 33.46 6.09
C GLY A 76 16.44 34.60 5.17
N VAL A 77 15.57 35.51 5.63
CA VAL A 77 15.12 36.69 4.88
C VAL A 77 16.31 37.56 4.48
N ALA A 78 17.14 37.96 5.46
CA ALA A 78 18.31 38.79 5.21
C ALA A 78 19.32 38.12 4.26
N ALA A 79 19.44 36.78 4.30
CA ALA A 79 20.26 36.03 3.37
C ALA A 79 19.67 36.04 1.94
N LEU A 80 18.35 35.90 1.79
CA LEU A 80 17.67 36.01 0.50
C LEU A 80 17.81 37.41 -0.10
N GLU A 81 17.60 38.46 0.68
CA GLU A 81 17.79 39.86 0.25
C GLU A 81 19.19 40.10 -0.29
N ARG A 82 20.22 39.66 0.44
CA ARG A 82 21.61 39.74 -0.02
C ARG A 82 21.82 38.96 -1.32
N ALA A 83 21.32 37.73 -1.42
CA ALA A 83 21.45 36.93 -2.64
C ALA A 83 20.75 37.58 -3.84
N ASP A 84 19.63 38.28 -3.59
CA ASP A 84 18.87 39.04 -4.58
C ASP A 84 19.66 40.23 -5.15
N VAL A 85 20.61 40.79 -4.40
CA VAL A 85 21.54 41.84 -4.85
C VAL A 85 22.82 41.26 -5.47
N ASP A 86 23.41 40.24 -4.84
CA ASP A 86 24.72 39.68 -5.19
C ASP A 86 24.71 38.88 -6.52
N HIS A 87 23.54 38.38 -6.97
CA HIS A 87 23.34 37.68 -8.25
C HIS A 87 24.38 36.58 -8.56
N ARG A 88 24.81 35.85 -7.53
CA ARG A 88 25.82 34.79 -7.67
C ARG A 88 25.14 33.45 -7.89
N ARG A 89 25.43 32.80 -9.03
CA ARG A 89 24.98 31.44 -9.37
C ARG A 89 25.07 30.40 -8.26
N SER A 90 26.09 30.45 -7.39
CA SER A 90 26.23 29.52 -6.27
C SER A 90 25.30 29.82 -5.09
N SER A 91 24.87 31.07 -4.95
CA SER A 91 23.85 31.53 -4.00
C SER A 91 22.45 31.30 -4.56
N ASP A 92 22.22 31.62 -5.83
CA ASP A 92 20.96 31.28 -6.53
C ASP A 92 20.69 29.76 -6.53
N GLN A 93 21.72 28.93 -6.72
CA GLN A 93 21.59 27.47 -6.53
C GLN A 93 21.22 27.11 -5.08
N ALA A 94 21.82 27.77 -4.09
CA ALA A 94 21.53 27.52 -2.67
C ALA A 94 20.10 27.88 -2.27
N VAL A 95 19.51 28.91 -2.88
CA VAL A 95 18.09 29.26 -2.72
C VAL A 95 17.19 28.15 -3.26
N ILE A 96 17.48 27.64 -4.47
CA ILE A 96 16.73 26.56 -5.11
C ILE A 96 16.85 25.25 -4.30
N ASP A 97 18.07 24.91 -3.85
CA ASP A 97 18.33 23.76 -2.98
C ASP A 97 17.50 23.86 -1.69
N GLY A 98 17.51 25.02 -1.02
CA GLY A 98 16.76 25.26 0.21
C GLY A 98 15.24 25.18 0.02
N TYR A 99 14.72 25.76 -1.06
CA TYR A 99 13.31 25.65 -1.44
C TYR A 99 12.89 24.17 -1.60
N LEU A 100 13.59 23.41 -2.44
CA LEU A 100 13.22 22.01 -2.72
C LEU A 100 13.33 21.11 -1.48
N THR A 101 14.32 21.37 -0.62
CA THR A 101 14.56 20.59 0.60
C THR A 101 13.43 20.73 1.62
N TYR A 102 12.95 21.95 1.90
CA TYR A 102 12.00 22.24 3.00
C TYR A 102 10.54 22.46 2.57
N PHE A 103 10.23 22.08 1.34
CA PHE A 103 8.90 22.15 0.72
C PHE A 103 7.91 21.08 1.23
N PRO A 104 6.59 21.29 1.19
CA PRO A 104 5.91 22.50 1.60
C PRO A 104 5.64 22.34 3.11
N THR A 105 6.58 22.76 3.95
CA THR A 105 6.24 22.94 5.37
C THR A 105 5.14 24.00 5.49
N GLY A 106 4.21 23.87 6.45
CA GLY A 106 3.07 24.78 6.64
C GLY A 106 3.44 26.19 7.14
N ARG A 107 4.63 26.69 6.79
CA ARG A 107 5.23 27.95 7.25
C ARG A 107 4.85 29.10 6.33
N SER A 108 4.53 30.24 6.93
CA SER A 108 4.25 31.51 6.22
C SER A 108 5.39 32.00 5.33
N ILE A 109 6.63 31.55 5.56
CA ILE A 109 7.81 31.94 4.79
C ILE A 109 7.92 31.24 3.42
N MET A 110 7.24 30.11 3.22
CA MET A 110 7.39 29.29 2.01
C MET A 110 7.02 29.99 0.69
N PRO A 111 5.96 30.82 0.60
CA PRO A 111 5.69 31.59 -0.61
C PRO A 111 6.82 32.55 -0.98
N MET A 112 7.48 33.16 0.01
CA MET A 112 8.60 34.07 -0.24
C MET A 112 9.85 33.34 -0.71
N LEU A 113 10.15 32.17 -0.12
CA LEU A 113 11.23 31.30 -0.57
C LEU A 113 10.99 30.75 -1.99
N ALA A 114 9.74 30.38 -2.30
CA ALA A 114 9.34 29.94 -3.64
C ALA A 114 9.55 31.03 -4.69
N GLU A 115 9.13 32.26 -4.38
CA GLU A 115 9.29 33.42 -5.24
C GLU A 115 10.76 33.81 -5.42
N ALA A 116 11.58 33.74 -4.36
CA ALA A 116 13.02 33.93 -4.46
C ALA A 116 13.71 32.85 -5.32
N ALA A 117 13.30 31.58 -5.19
CA ALA A 117 13.80 30.48 -6.02
C ALA A 117 13.37 30.62 -7.50
N SER A 118 12.16 31.12 -7.75
CA SER A 118 11.65 31.48 -9.07
C SER A 118 12.54 32.56 -9.74
N ARG A 119 12.84 33.65 -9.04
CA ARG A 119 13.77 34.69 -9.52
C ARG A 119 15.18 34.13 -9.76
N ALA A 120 15.70 33.36 -8.81
CA ALA A 120 17.02 32.72 -8.90
C ALA A 120 17.15 31.83 -10.16
N ALA A 121 16.10 31.05 -10.48
CA ALA A 121 16.09 30.18 -11.64
C ALA A 121 16.21 30.94 -12.97
N VAL A 122 15.62 32.14 -13.09
CA VAL A 122 15.61 32.94 -14.33
C VAL A 122 16.79 33.93 -14.47
N ARG A 123 17.68 34.02 -13.47
CA ARG A 123 18.90 34.88 -13.54
C ARG A 123 20.00 34.36 -14.47
N HIS A 124 20.04 33.05 -14.73
CA HIS A 124 21.13 32.41 -15.44
C HIS A 124 20.65 31.55 -16.60
N ASP A 125 21.54 31.27 -17.54
CA ASP A 125 21.30 30.25 -18.57
C ASP A 125 21.78 28.89 -18.06
N TRP A 126 20.82 28.04 -17.67
CA TRP A 126 21.01 26.77 -16.99
C TRP A 126 19.69 26.01 -16.85
N ALA A 127 19.78 24.70 -16.54
CA ALA A 127 18.63 23.79 -16.45
C ALA A 127 17.48 24.25 -15.54
N TRP A 128 17.75 25.02 -14.47
CA TRP A 128 16.69 25.48 -13.56
C TRP A 128 15.69 26.44 -14.21
N ARG A 129 16.10 27.21 -15.23
CA ARG A 129 15.19 28.07 -16.01
C ARG A 129 14.13 27.22 -16.71
N GLU A 130 14.56 26.18 -17.41
CA GLU A 130 13.69 25.26 -18.14
C GLU A 130 12.82 24.43 -17.18
N ARG A 131 13.42 23.86 -16.13
CA ARG A 131 12.70 23.11 -15.08
C ARG A 131 11.60 23.94 -14.42
N GLY A 132 11.91 25.18 -14.07
CA GLY A 132 10.95 26.14 -13.51
C GLY A 132 9.77 26.35 -14.44
N ALA A 133 10.02 26.56 -15.73
CA ALA A 133 8.99 26.80 -16.74
C ALA A 133 8.15 25.55 -17.07
N ARG A 134 8.78 24.39 -17.27
CA ARG A 134 8.10 23.16 -17.72
C ARG A 134 7.12 22.61 -16.67
N TRP A 135 7.53 22.57 -15.41
CA TRP A 135 6.72 21.98 -14.34
C TRP A 135 6.10 23.00 -13.38
N ASP A 136 6.24 24.31 -13.59
CA ASP A 136 5.92 25.32 -12.58
C ASP A 136 6.57 24.99 -11.22
N LEU A 137 7.85 24.57 -11.24
CA LEU A 137 8.53 23.96 -10.08
C LEU A 137 8.49 24.86 -8.82
N PHE A 138 8.49 26.18 -9.02
CA PHE A 138 8.47 27.19 -7.97
C PHE A 138 7.06 27.71 -7.61
N LYS A 139 5.98 27.06 -8.08
CA LYS A 139 4.59 27.36 -7.66
C LYS A 139 4.09 26.25 -6.72
N PRO A 140 4.03 26.46 -5.39
CA PRO A 140 3.82 25.37 -4.45
C PRO A 140 2.52 24.57 -4.63
N GLN A 141 1.46 25.21 -5.10
CA GLN A 141 0.15 24.59 -5.31
C GLN A 141 0.07 23.80 -6.63
N MET A 142 1.07 23.90 -7.50
CA MET A 142 1.05 23.33 -8.86
C MET A 142 2.23 22.41 -9.16
N GLY A 143 3.43 22.76 -8.72
CA GLY A 143 4.68 22.07 -9.08
C GLY A 143 4.64 20.55 -8.88
N PRO A 144 4.37 20.06 -7.65
CA PRO A 144 4.34 18.61 -7.37
C PRO A 144 3.32 17.86 -8.23
N ALA A 145 2.12 18.43 -8.40
CA ALA A 145 1.06 17.84 -9.22
C ALA A 145 1.40 17.89 -10.72
N LYS A 146 2.11 18.92 -11.19
CA LYS A 146 2.62 18.98 -12.56
C LYS A 146 3.68 17.92 -12.82
N VAL A 147 4.63 17.71 -11.90
CA VAL A 147 5.62 16.65 -12.00
C VAL A 147 4.96 15.27 -11.93
N ALA A 148 4.04 15.05 -10.98
CA ALA A 148 3.31 13.79 -10.83
C ALA A 148 2.56 13.36 -12.09
N ARG A 149 2.00 14.29 -12.87
CA ARG A 149 1.37 13.99 -14.17
C ARG A 149 2.36 13.43 -15.19
N ASP A 150 3.59 13.92 -15.25
CA ASP A 150 4.62 13.29 -16.10
C ASP A 150 4.96 11.89 -15.55
N PHE A 151 5.11 11.73 -14.22
CA PHE A 151 5.46 10.43 -13.60
C PHE A 151 4.44 9.32 -13.91
N VAL A 152 3.13 9.62 -13.86
CA VAL A 152 2.10 8.61 -14.15
C VAL A 152 1.96 8.25 -15.63
N THR A 153 2.64 8.96 -16.54
CA THR A 153 2.67 8.65 -17.99
C THR A 153 3.93 7.88 -18.41
N ARG A 154 4.87 7.63 -17.50
CA ARG A 154 6.12 6.92 -17.77
C ARG A 154 6.08 5.50 -17.22
N ASP A 155 6.79 4.61 -17.90
CA ASP A 155 7.15 3.33 -17.34
C ASP A 155 8.21 3.48 -16.25
N ALA A 156 8.52 2.36 -15.59
CA ALA A 156 9.41 2.34 -14.44
C ALA A 156 10.88 2.62 -14.77
N ASP A 157 11.27 2.63 -16.05
CA ASP A 157 12.63 2.89 -16.50
C ASP A 157 12.78 4.36 -16.97
N GLY A 158 11.74 4.93 -17.56
CA GLY A 158 11.65 6.35 -17.90
C GLY A 158 11.59 7.29 -16.67
N ILE A 159 11.21 6.80 -15.50
CA ILE A 159 11.14 7.62 -14.27
C ILE A 159 12.52 8.03 -13.75
N SER A 160 13.53 7.17 -13.79
CA SER A 160 14.90 7.57 -13.42
C SER A 160 15.47 8.65 -14.34
N HIS A 161 14.98 8.73 -15.60
CA HIS A 161 15.29 9.84 -16.50
C HIS A 161 14.57 11.13 -16.04
N LEU A 162 13.26 11.05 -15.81
CA LEU A 162 12.41 12.17 -15.40
C LEU A 162 12.84 12.79 -14.05
N MET A 163 13.31 11.97 -13.10
CA MET A 163 13.89 12.45 -11.83
C MET A 163 15.16 13.30 -12.03
N ARG A 164 16.01 12.95 -13.01
CA ARG A 164 17.17 13.79 -13.40
C ARG A 164 16.74 15.05 -14.16
N GLU A 165 15.79 14.93 -15.10
CA GLU A 165 15.26 16.09 -15.84
C GLU A 165 14.70 17.16 -14.89
N THR A 166 13.89 16.74 -13.91
CA THR A 166 13.27 17.64 -12.89
C THR A 166 14.28 18.21 -11.88
N GLY A 167 15.42 17.55 -11.69
CA GLY A 167 16.45 17.96 -10.73
C GLY A 167 16.26 17.42 -9.31
N LEU A 168 15.28 16.54 -9.09
CA LEU A 168 14.94 15.96 -7.78
C LEU A 168 15.90 14.85 -7.33
N GLY A 169 16.96 14.57 -8.09
CA GLY A 169 18.00 13.60 -7.73
C GLY A 169 17.60 12.16 -8.00
N ALA A 170 18.17 11.21 -7.25
CA ALA A 170 17.93 9.77 -7.42
C ALA A 170 16.90 9.20 -6.42
N ASN A 171 16.53 9.94 -5.37
CA ASN A 171 15.53 9.55 -4.39
C ASN A 171 14.55 10.72 -4.15
N LEU A 172 13.26 10.53 -4.40
CA LEU A 172 12.24 11.55 -4.14
C LEU A 172 12.11 11.86 -2.64
N ALA A 173 12.34 10.89 -1.76
CA ALA A 173 12.21 11.09 -0.32
C ALA A 173 13.28 12.04 0.27
N ALA A 174 14.37 12.26 -0.48
CA ALA A 174 15.52 13.08 -0.11
C ALA A 174 15.24 14.60 -0.07
N SER A 175 14.04 15.04 -0.48
CA SER A 175 13.62 16.45 -0.42
C SER A 175 12.12 16.55 -0.17
N GLY A 176 11.69 17.59 0.53
CA GLY A 176 10.27 17.82 0.76
C GLY A 176 9.44 18.00 -0.54
N PHE A 177 10.05 18.56 -1.59
CA PHE A 177 9.41 18.65 -2.90
C PHE A 177 9.23 17.28 -3.56
N GLY A 178 10.24 16.40 -3.47
CA GLY A 178 10.13 15.03 -3.96
C GLY A 178 9.11 14.22 -3.16
N GLN A 179 9.04 14.40 -1.83
CA GLN A 179 8.01 13.79 -0.98
C GLN A 179 6.59 14.25 -1.36
N ALA A 180 6.38 15.54 -1.65
CA ALA A 180 5.10 16.04 -2.14
C ALA A 180 4.78 15.53 -3.56
N THR A 181 5.79 15.41 -4.42
CA THR A 181 5.66 14.84 -5.78
C THR A 181 5.25 13.37 -5.72
N PHE A 182 5.80 12.59 -4.79
CA PHE A 182 5.41 11.21 -4.55
C PHE A 182 3.97 11.10 -4.03
N ALA A 183 3.55 11.97 -3.10
CA ALA A 183 2.17 12.06 -2.62
C ALA A 183 1.18 12.33 -3.77
N GLU A 184 1.46 13.31 -4.63
CA GLU A 184 0.63 13.62 -5.81
C GLU A 184 0.67 12.49 -6.85
N THR A 185 1.80 11.79 -7.02
CA THR A 185 1.91 10.61 -7.89
C THR A 185 1.02 9.47 -7.40
N CYS A 186 0.96 9.23 -6.09
CA CYS A 186 0.05 8.28 -5.47
C CYS A 186 -1.42 8.66 -5.70
N LYS A 187 -1.80 9.93 -5.46
CA LYS A 187 -3.16 10.43 -5.69
C LYS A 187 -3.60 10.31 -7.14
N ALA A 188 -2.73 10.67 -8.09
CA ALA A 188 -2.99 10.55 -9.52
C ALA A 188 -3.14 9.08 -9.94
N THR A 189 -2.23 8.21 -9.48
CA THR A 189 -2.27 6.75 -9.77
C THR A 189 -3.56 6.11 -9.28
N ALA A 190 -4.07 6.50 -8.11
CA ALA A 190 -5.32 5.99 -7.56
C ALA A 190 -6.56 6.28 -8.42
N GLN A 191 -6.50 7.30 -9.28
CA GLN A 191 -7.61 7.76 -10.14
C GLN A 191 -7.53 7.21 -11.58
N LEU A 192 -6.45 6.51 -11.93
CA LEU A 192 -6.27 5.91 -13.26
C LEU A 192 -7.21 4.74 -13.50
N GLN A 193 -7.49 4.45 -14.78
CA GLN A 193 -8.17 3.21 -15.14
C GLN A 193 -7.26 1.99 -14.86
N PRO A 194 -7.82 0.79 -14.64
CA PRO A 194 -7.05 -0.40 -14.24
C PRO A 194 -5.86 -0.70 -15.15
N ALA A 195 -6.02 -0.58 -16.47
CA ALA A 195 -4.96 -0.85 -17.45
C ALA A 195 -3.81 0.17 -17.39
N GLU A 196 -4.11 1.43 -17.10
CA GLU A 196 -3.14 2.53 -17.04
C GLU A 196 -2.38 2.54 -15.71
N ALA A 197 -3.03 2.10 -14.62
CA ALA A 197 -2.46 2.09 -13.27
C ALA A 197 -1.23 1.17 -13.10
N VAL A 198 -1.09 0.12 -13.93
CA VAL A 198 -0.06 -0.92 -13.76
C VAL A 198 1.37 -0.35 -13.79
N GLY A 199 1.67 0.54 -14.74
CA GLY A 199 2.99 1.17 -14.87
C GLY A 199 3.34 2.01 -13.64
N PRO A 200 2.54 3.04 -13.30
CA PRO A 200 2.76 3.89 -12.13
C PRO A 200 2.76 3.12 -10.80
N GLN A 201 1.95 2.07 -10.65
CA GLN A 201 1.99 1.22 -9.46
C GLN A 201 3.33 0.48 -9.32
N ARG A 202 3.89 -0.08 -10.41
CA ARG A 202 5.25 -0.67 -10.39
C ARG A 202 6.31 0.35 -10.00
N SER A 203 6.15 1.58 -10.47
CA SER A 203 7.05 2.68 -10.15
C SER A 203 6.96 3.10 -8.69
N ILE A 204 5.75 3.21 -8.12
CA ILE A 204 5.53 3.46 -6.69
C ILE A 204 6.20 2.36 -5.85
N LEU A 205 6.03 1.09 -6.21
CA LEU A 205 6.68 -0.04 -5.53
C LEU A 205 8.21 0.02 -5.57
N ARG A 206 8.82 0.56 -6.64
CA ARG A 206 10.28 0.77 -6.75
C ARG A 206 10.78 2.02 -6.01
N MET A 207 9.97 3.08 -5.94
CA MET A 207 10.35 4.37 -5.35
C MET A 207 10.05 4.49 -3.85
N PHE A 208 9.23 3.60 -3.29
CA PHE A 208 8.79 3.72 -1.91
C PHE A 208 9.93 3.50 -0.91
N ASP A 209 10.21 4.53 -0.12
CA ASP A 209 11.19 4.50 0.97
C ASP A 209 10.48 4.21 2.30
N THR A 210 10.74 3.04 2.88
CA THR A 210 10.02 2.56 4.09
C THR A 210 10.22 3.48 5.30
N GLU A 211 11.38 4.14 5.42
CA GLU A 211 11.66 5.03 6.55
C GLU A 211 11.23 6.45 6.23
N ALA A 212 11.69 7.01 5.10
CA ALA A 212 11.48 8.42 4.78
C ALA A 212 10.06 8.73 4.26
N GLN A 213 9.29 7.73 3.81
CA GLN A 213 7.90 7.89 3.35
C GLN A 213 6.88 7.14 4.23
N ALA A 214 7.26 6.68 5.42
CA ALA A 214 6.37 6.02 6.38
C ALA A 214 5.09 6.82 6.69
N GLY A 215 5.18 8.16 6.64
CA GLY A 215 4.07 9.10 6.84
C GLY A 215 3.15 9.33 5.64
N GLN A 216 3.30 8.57 4.55
CA GLN A 216 2.43 8.62 3.35
C GLN A 216 1.85 7.24 2.99
N LEU A 217 1.93 6.27 3.89
CA LEU A 217 1.60 4.87 3.63
C LEU A 217 0.14 4.68 3.20
N GLU A 218 -0.79 5.49 3.72
CA GLU A 218 -2.19 5.52 3.29
C GLU A 218 -2.37 5.94 1.82
N LEU A 219 -1.59 6.91 1.33
CA LEU A 219 -1.63 7.32 -0.09
C LEU A 219 -1.10 6.20 -0.99
N VAL A 220 -0.07 5.47 -0.55
CA VAL A 220 0.45 4.28 -1.26
C VAL A 220 -0.58 3.16 -1.28
N VAL A 221 -1.20 2.83 -0.14
CA VAL A 221 -2.29 1.84 -0.07
C VAL A 221 -3.42 2.20 -1.04
N ARG A 222 -3.83 3.47 -1.08
CA ARG A 222 -4.84 3.96 -2.01
C ARG A 222 -4.41 3.80 -3.46
N ALA A 223 -3.20 4.23 -3.82
CA ALA A 223 -2.65 4.14 -5.17
C ALA A 223 -2.57 2.70 -5.70
N LEU A 224 -2.24 1.74 -4.82
CA LEU A 224 -2.08 0.33 -5.16
C LEU A 224 -3.41 -0.44 -5.22
N LEU A 225 -4.48 0.03 -4.56
CA LEU A 225 -5.75 -0.71 -4.43
C LEU A 225 -6.95 -0.06 -5.13
N GLU A 226 -7.06 1.28 -5.16
CA GLU A 226 -8.27 1.97 -5.66
C GLU A 226 -8.63 1.62 -7.12
N PRO A 227 -7.67 1.51 -8.08
CA PRO A 227 -7.98 1.11 -9.45
C PRO A 227 -8.63 -0.28 -9.57
N TRP A 228 -8.48 -1.14 -8.55
CA TRP A 228 -8.92 -2.53 -8.55
C TRP A 228 -10.18 -2.78 -7.70
N ILE A 229 -10.97 -1.73 -7.42
CA ILE A 229 -12.23 -1.88 -6.66
C ILE A 229 -13.23 -2.79 -7.38
N ARG A 230 -13.35 -2.66 -8.71
CA ARG A 230 -14.31 -3.42 -9.56
C ARG A 230 -13.68 -4.50 -10.43
N THR A 231 -12.35 -4.60 -10.46
CA THR A 231 -11.59 -5.46 -11.36
C THR A 231 -10.46 -6.15 -10.60
N LYS A 232 -9.66 -6.97 -11.28
CA LYS A 232 -8.51 -7.65 -10.69
C LYS A 232 -7.28 -7.46 -11.60
N PRO A 233 -6.09 -7.17 -11.04
CA PRO A 233 -4.86 -7.15 -11.81
C PRO A 233 -4.42 -8.55 -12.21
N GLU A 234 -3.56 -8.62 -13.24
CA GLU A 234 -2.87 -9.85 -13.62
C GLU A 234 -2.12 -10.48 -12.41
N PRO A 235 -2.00 -11.82 -12.36
CA PRO A 235 -1.56 -12.54 -11.16
C PRO A 235 -0.25 -12.03 -10.55
N GLU A 236 0.77 -11.76 -11.38
CA GLU A 236 2.09 -11.28 -10.96
C GLU A 236 2.02 -9.88 -10.35
N HIS A 237 1.22 -8.99 -10.94
CA HIS A 237 1.08 -7.60 -10.47
C HIS A 237 0.26 -7.54 -9.18
N ARG A 238 -0.83 -8.33 -9.11
CA ARG A 238 -1.60 -8.55 -7.87
C ARG A 238 -0.70 -9.08 -6.76
N LYS A 239 0.17 -10.05 -7.06
CA LYS A 239 1.08 -10.65 -6.09
C LYS A 239 2.11 -9.65 -5.58
N ALA A 240 2.76 -8.89 -6.46
CA ALA A 240 3.72 -7.86 -6.08
C ALA A 240 3.12 -6.80 -5.14
N ILE A 241 1.90 -6.33 -5.43
CA ILE A 241 1.16 -5.43 -4.53
C ILE A 241 0.85 -6.12 -3.20
N SER A 242 0.42 -7.38 -3.24
CA SER A 242 0.03 -8.14 -2.04
C SER A 242 1.21 -8.39 -1.11
N GLU A 243 2.38 -8.76 -1.64
CA GLU A 243 3.62 -8.96 -0.87
C GLU A 243 4.06 -7.65 -0.22
N PHE A 244 4.10 -6.54 -0.98
CA PHE A 244 4.41 -5.22 -0.45
C PHE A 244 3.46 -4.80 0.69
N LEU A 245 2.14 -4.97 0.51
CA LEU A 245 1.17 -4.60 1.54
C LEU A 245 1.23 -5.50 2.79
N LEU A 246 1.55 -6.79 2.63
CA LEU A 246 1.82 -7.67 3.78
C LEU A 246 3.08 -7.26 4.54
N ASP A 247 4.15 -6.91 3.83
CA ASP A 247 5.44 -6.55 4.44
C ASP A 247 5.38 -5.15 5.10
N GLN A 248 4.74 -4.18 4.46
CA GLN A 248 4.65 -2.80 4.94
C GLN A 248 3.52 -2.58 5.97
N VAL A 249 2.34 -3.19 5.76
CA VAL A 249 1.14 -2.97 6.59
C VAL A 249 0.78 -4.23 7.41
N GLY A 250 0.82 -5.41 6.79
CA GLY A 250 0.34 -6.67 7.36
C GLY A 250 -1.11 -7.00 6.97
N ASP A 251 -1.55 -8.22 7.26
CA ASP A 251 -2.88 -8.72 6.85
C ASP A 251 -4.04 -7.93 7.51
N PRO A 252 -4.96 -7.29 6.75
CA PRO A 252 -6.11 -6.55 7.30
C PRO A 252 -7.05 -7.38 8.17
N ARG A 253 -7.08 -8.70 7.99
CA ARG A 253 -7.92 -9.63 8.74
C ARG A 253 -7.41 -9.79 10.17
N LEU A 254 -6.09 -9.62 10.37
CA LEU A 254 -5.37 -9.76 11.64
C LEU A 254 -4.99 -8.40 12.27
N GLN A 255 -4.56 -7.43 11.46
CA GLN A 255 -3.99 -6.15 11.89
C GLN A 255 -5.02 -5.00 11.90
N ARG A 256 -6.24 -5.28 12.37
CA ARG A 256 -7.40 -4.39 12.27
C ARG A 256 -7.10 -2.95 12.67
N THR A 257 -6.56 -2.72 13.87
CA THR A 257 -6.23 -1.38 14.39
C THR A 257 -5.33 -0.55 13.46
N ARG A 258 -4.42 -1.20 12.71
CA ARG A 258 -3.54 -0.51 11.76
C ARG A 258 -4.28 -0.13 10.48
N TRP A 259 -5.12 -1.02 9.97
CA TRP A 259 -5.96 -0.77 8.80
C TRP A 259 -7.10 0.22 9.09
N ASP A 260 -7.71 0.17 10.28
CA ASP A 260 -8.72 1.15 10.73
C ASP A 260 -8.13 2.57 10.76
N ARG A 261 -6.84 2.73 11.10
CA ARG A 261 -6.15 4.02 11.03
C ARG A 261 -5.99 4.50 9.58
N ILE A 262 -5.65 3.58 8.66
CA ILE A 262 -5.54 3.90 7.22
C ILE A 262 -6.92 4.27 6.66
N VAL A 263 -7.97 3.52 6.97
CA VAL A 263 -9.35 3.83 6.54
C VAL A 263 -9.78 5.21 7.04
N ARG A 264 -9.57 5.55 8.32
CA ARG A 264 -9.90 6.89 8.84
C ARG A 264 -9.14 8.01 8.12
N SER A 265 -7.82 7.84 7.95
CA SER A 265 -6.99 8.85 7.26
C SER A 265 -7.36 9.00 5.78
N LEU A 266 -7.75 7.93 5.10
CA LEU A 266 -8.30 8.02 3.74
C LEU A 266 -9.67 8.70 3.73
N ALA A 267 -10.56 8.38 4.68
CA ALA A 267 -11.91 8.93 4.76
C ALA A 267 -11.93 10.46 4.86
N GLU A 268 -10.93 11.07 5.51
CA GLU A 268 -10.72 12.54 5.54
C GLU A 268 -10.56 13.16 4.14
N SER A 269 -10.14 12.37 3.14
CA SER A 269 -9.85 12.83 1.77
C SER A 269 -10.81 12.33 0.69
N ILE A 270 -11.46 11.17 0.89
CA ILE A 270 -12.33 10.52 -0.12
C ILE A 270 -13.68 10.03 0.41
N GLY A 271 -13.98 10.27 1.69
CA GLY A 271 -15.19 9.75 2.35
C GLY A 271 -15.06 8.30 2.82
N GLU A 272 -15.86 7.96 3.82
CA GLU A 272 -15.77 6.69 4.56
C GLU A 272 -16.12 5.46 3.70
N GLU A 273 -17.19 5.53 2.89
CA GLU A 273 -17.60 4.47 1.97
C GLU A 273 -16.47 4.09 1.02
N ARG A 274 -15.85 5.10 0.38
CA ARG A 274 -14.77 4.88 -0.59
C ARG A 274 -13.49 4.37 0.08
N ALA A 275 -13.13 4.88 1.25
CA ALA A 275 -12.00 4.37 2.04
C ALA A 275 -12.20 2.90 2.45
N CYS A 276 -13.43 2.50 2.77
CA CYS A 276 -13.79 1.10 2.98
C CYS A 276 -13.64 0.29 1.68
N GLU A 277 -14.20 0.71 0.54
CA GLU A 277 -14.06 0.00 -0.75
C GLU A 277 -12.59 -0.30 -1.08
N VAL A 278 -11.71 0.71 -0.99
CA VAL A 278 -10.26 0.61 -1.26
C VAL A 278 -9.62 -0.51 -0.44
N THR A 279 -9.89 -0.58 0.86
CA THR A 279 -9.27 -1.61 1.73
C THR A 279 -9.91 -2.99 1.60
N GLN A 280 -11.19 -3.09 1.21
CA GLN A 280 -11.85 -4.37 0.91
C GLN A 280 -11.22 -5.09 -0.30
N VAL A 281 -10.64 -4.36 -1.26
CA VAL A 281 -9.91 -4.96 -2.40
C VAL A 281 -8.87 -5.97 -1.91
N PHE A 282 -8.02 -5.57 -0.96
CA PHE A 282 -6.93 -6.42 -0.50
C PHE A 282 -7.44 -7.60 0.35
N LYS A 283 -8.43 -7.36 1.22
CA LYS A 283 -9.10 -8.43 1.97
C LYS A 283 -9.70 -9.50 1.04
N ARG A 284 -10.30 -9.07 -0.07
CA ARG A 284 -10.90 -9.93 -1.09
C ARG A 284 -9.84 -10.78 -1.82
N TRP A 285 -8.69 -10.20 -2.18
CA TRP A 285 -7.56 -10.96 -2.73
C TRP A 285 -6.99 -11.99 -1.73
N LEU A 286 -6.85 -11.63 -0.45
CA LEU A 286 -6.35 -12.55 0.58
C LEU A 286 -7.34 -13.67 0.89
N THR A 287 -8.64 -13.39 0.82
CA THR A 287 -9.73 -14.39 0.87
C THR A 287 -9.61 -15.37 -0.30
N GLU A 288 -9.41 -14.86 -1.52
CA GLU A 288 -9.26 -15.68 -2.72
C GLU A 288 -8.02 -16.58 -2.66
N VAL A 289 -6.86 -16.03 -2.31
CA VAL A 289 -5.61 -16.79 -2.16
C VAL A 289 -5.74 -17.86 -1.08
N ALA A 290 -6.24 -17.51 0.10
CA ALA A 290 -6.38 -18.46 1.21
C ALA A 290 -7.32 -19.63 0.85
N MET A 291 -8.38 -19.35 0.09
CA MET A 291 -9.32 -20.37 -0.37
C MET A 291 -8.74 -21.26 -1.47
N ARG A 292 -8.17 -20.68 -2.54
CA ARG A 292 -7.57 -21.45 -3.64
C ARG A 292 -6.38 -22.30 -3.18
N GLU A 293 -5.48 -21.74 -2.36
CA GLU A 293 -4.32 -22.48 -1.87
C GLU A 293 -4.72 -23.58 -0.87
N PHE A 294 -5.79 -23.40 -0.09
CA PHE A 294 -6.36 -24.49 0.72
C PHE A 294 -6.86 -25.65 -0.16
N PHE A 295 -7.73 -25.38 -1.15
CA PHE A 295 -8.24 -26.45 -2.03
C PHE A 295 -7.11 -27.15 -2.80
N ARG A 296 -6.17 -26.38 -3.36
CA ARG A 296 -4.97 -26.88 -4.06
C ARG A 296 -4.08 -27.74 -3.18
N ALA A 297 -3.89 -27.38 -1.91
CA ALA A 297 -3.02 -28.12 -1.02
C ALA A 297 -3.68 -29.44 -0.56
N ILE A 298 -4.98 -29.42 -0.22
CA ILE A 298 -5.74 -30.64 0.10
C ILE A 298 -5.85 -31.59 -1.10
N ALA A 299 -5.99 -31.07 -2.33
CA ALA A 299 -6.03 -31.87 -3.55
C ALA A 299 -4.77 -32.74 -3.74
N LYS A 300 -3.63 -32.34 -3.17
CA LYS A 300 -2.36 -33.10 -3.19
C LYS A 300 -2.21 -34.10 -2.03
N THR A 301 -3.09 -34.07 -1.03
CA THR A 301 -2.99 -34.90 0.19
C THR A 301 -4.21 -35.79 0.44
N THR A 302 -5.21 -35.78 -0.44
CA THR A 302 -6.46 -36.55 -0.29
C THR A 302 -6.41 -37.88 -1.06
N ASP A 303 -6.92 -38.95 -0.44
CA ASP A 303 -7.09 -40.26 -1.08
C ASP A 303 -8.30 -40.31 -2.04
N ARG A 304 -9.10 -39.22 -2.12
CA ARG A 304 -10.28 -39.10 -3.00
C ARG A 304 -10.26 -37.80 -3.81
N PRO A 305 -9.36 -37.69 -4.81
CA PRO A 305 -9.19 -36.47 -5.59
C PRO A 305 -10.41 -36.11 -6.46
N ASP A 306 -11.20 -37.11 -6.85
CA ASP A 306 -12.46 -36.95 -7.59
C ASP A 306 -13.52 -36.21 -6.76
N GLN A 307 -13.74 -36.65 -5.52
CA GLN A 307 -14.70 -36.03 -4.60
C GLN A 307 -14.24 -34.62 -4.20
N TRP A 308 -12.93 -34.44 -3.98
CA TRP A 308 -12.39 -33.13 -3.63
C TRP A 308 -12.50 -32.12 -4.77
N LYS A 309 -12.24 -32.53 -6.01
CA LYS A 309 -12.41 -31.68 -7.21
C LYS A 309 -13.85 -31.20 -7.39
N GLN A 310 -14.85 -32.02 -7.02
CA GLN A 310 -16.26 -31.59 -7.01
C GLN A 310 -16.52 -30.51 -5.96
N ARG A 311 -15.98 -30.66 -4.74
CA ARG A 311 -16.10 -29.65 -3.67
C ARG A 311 -15.42 -28.34 -4.02
N GLU A 312 -14.20 -28.41 -4.55
CA GLU A 312 -13.47 -27.25 -5.08
C GLU A 312 -14.31 -26.55 -6.15
N ALA A 313 -14.81 -27.27 -7.16
CA ALA A 313 -15.60 -26.69 -8.25
C ALA A 313 -16.93 -26.06 -7.80
N PHE A 314 -17.51 -26.50 -6.69
CA PHE A 314 -18.69 -25.89 -6.05
C PHE A 314 -18.29 -24.58 -5.33
N TRP A 315 -17.38 -24.67 -4.37
CA TRP A 315 -17.04 -23.52 -3.52
C TRP A 315 -16.31 -22.41 -4.28
N ILE A 316 -15.45 -22.75 -5.24
CA ILE A 316 -14.77 -21.77 -6.09
C ILE A 316 -15.76 -21.01 -6.99
N ALA A 317 -16.92 -21.57 -7.36
CA ALA A 317 -17.92 -20.82 -8.12
C ALA A 317 -18.46 -19.62 -7.32
N TYR A 318 -18.73 -19.77 -6.02
CA TYR A 318 -19.10 -18.63 -5.16
C TYR A 318 -17.96 -17.62 -5.02
N LEU A 319 -16.71 -18.08 -5.00
CA LEU A 319 -15.53 -17.21 -4.89
C LEU A 319 -15.30 -16.38 -6.16
N ASP A 320 -15.43 -17.00 -7.34
CA ASP A 320 -15.21 -16.37 -8.64
C ASP A 320 -16.23 -15.23 -8.89
N GLU A 321 -17.47 -15.37 -8.41
CA GLU A 321 -18.51 -14.30 -8.43
C GLU A 321 -18.38 -13.31 -7.25
N GLY A 322 -17.35 -13.40 -6.42
CA GLY A 322 -17.11 -12.49 -5.29
C GLY A 322 -18.10 -12.61 -4.12
N LEU A 323 -18.86 -13.71 -4.06
CA LEU A 323 -19.91 -13.94 -3.05
C LEU A 323 -19.37 -14.44 -1.70
N VAL A 324 -18.10 -14.87 -1.65
CA VAL A 324 -17.37 -15.22 -0.42
C VAL A 324 -16.67 -13.97 0.11
N THR A 325 -17.14 -13.40 1.22
CA THR A 325 -16.59 -12.16 1.79
C THR A 325 -15.35 -12.39 2.65
N ASP A 326 -15.23 -13.60 3.22
CA ASP A 326 -14.19 -14.02 4.14
C ASP A 326 -13.92 -15.51 3.96
N ALA A 327 -12.65 -15.89 3.91
CA ALA A 327 -12.21 -17.29 3.95
C ALA A 327 -10.96 -17.43 4.84
N TRP A 328 -10.98 -18.45 5.70
CA TRP A 328 -9.93 -18.71 6.67
C TRP A 328 -9.67 -20.21 6.82
N PRO A 329 -8.55 -20.73 6.27
CA PRO A 329 -8.11 -22.09 6.51
C PRO A 329 -7.80 -22.33 7.98
N ALA A 330 -8.17 -23.49 8.49
CA ALA A 330 -7.82 -23.99 9.81
C ALA A 330 -7.19 -25.38 9.63
N LEU A 331 -5.89 -25.49 9.94
CA LEU A 331 -5.10 -26.66 9.57
C LEU A 331 -4.94 -27.64 10.75
N GLY A 332 -5.08 -28.94 10.46
CA GLY A 332 -4.68 -30.00 11.37
C GLY A 332 -3.16 -30.05 11.56
N SER A 333 -2.69 -30.56 12.70
CA SER A 333 -1.26 -30.52 13.08
C SER A 333 -0.33 -31.22 12.08
N ARG A 334 -0.78 -32.32 11.43
CA ARG A 334 0.01 -33.00 10.38
C ARG A 334 -0.14 -32.33 9.02
N ALA A 335 -1.34 -31.84 8.71
CA ALA A 335 -1.62 -31.14 7.46
C ALA A 335 -0.79 -29.85 7.32
N LYS A 336 -0.59 -29.12 8.42
CA LYS A 336 0.23 -27.88 8.48
C LYS A 336 1.57 -28.04 7.76
N HIS A 337 2.36 -29.06 8.10
CA HIS A 337 3.70 -29.25 7.51
C HIS A 337 3.66 -29.52 6.00
N GLN A 338 2.65 -30.24 5.51
CA GLN A 338 2.47 -30.51 4.08
C GLN A 338 2.03 -29.25 3.34
N ILE A 339 1.06 -28.52 3.91
CA ILE A 339 0.48 -27.32 3.33
C ILE A 339 1.50 -26.16 3.33
N ASP A 340 2.27 -25.97 4.40
CA ASP A 340 3.40 -25.01 4.46
C ASP A 340 4.41 -25.22 3.32
N SER A 341 4.75 -26.48 3.00
CA SER A 341 5.66 -26.81 1.91
C SER A 341 5.07 -26.53 0.52
N LEU A 342 3.75 -26.59 0.37
CA LEU A 342 3.04 -26.38 -0.90
C LEU A 342 2.79 -24.89 -1.16
N ILE A 343 2.43 -24.14 -0.11
CA ILE A 343 2.32 -22.68 -0.13
C ILE A 343 3.68 -22.04 -0.47
N ARG A 344 4.78 -22.54 0.10
CA ARG A 344 6.14 -22.06 -0.27
C ARG A 344 6.47 -22.25 -1.75
N GLN A 345 5.84 -23.20 -2.45
CA GLN A 345 6.04 -23.42 -3.89
C GLN A 345 5.20 -22.46 -4.76
N SER A 346 4.06 -21.95 -4.29
CA SER A 346 3.34 -20.86 -4.95
C SER A 346 3.96 -19.49 -4.64
N GLY A 347 4.64 -19.39 -3.50
CA GLY A 347 5.18 -18.16 -2.96
C GLY A 347 4.08 -17.17 -2.54
N GLU A 348 2.83 -17.61 -2.43
CA GLU A 348 1.79 -16.87 -1.73
C GLU A 348 2.05 -16.95 -0.22
N ARG A 349 1.49 -16.02 0.56
CA ARG A 349 1.63 -15.98 2.03
C ARG A 349 0.26 -16.00 2.76
N PRO A 350 -0.63 -16.98 2.50
CA PRO A 350 -1.92 -17.08 3.20
C PRO A 350 -1.73 -17.43 4.67
N GLU A 351 -2.26 -16.57 5.54
CA GLU A 351 -2.43 -16.84 6.97
C GLU A 351 -3.53 -17.88 7.24
N TYR A 352 -3.40 -18.61 8.36
CA TYR A 352 -4.32 -19.69 8.74
C TYR A 352 -4.41 -19.92 10.26
N GLY A 353 -5.51 -20.53 10.71
CA GLY A 353 -5.68 -21.03 12.08
C GLY A 353 -5.17 -22.46 12.26
N GLN A 354 -5.02 -22.91 13.51
CA GLN A 354 -4.64 -24.28 13.86
C GLN A 354 -5.77 -25.01 14.57
N ILE A 355 -6.05 -26.25 14.19
CA ILE A 355 -7.06 -27.10 14.84
C ILE A 355 -6.39 -27.90 15.96
N ARG A 356 -6.97 -27.85 17.16
CA ARG A 356 -6.60 -28.68 18.32
C ARG A 356 -7.74 -29.64 18.66
N GLY A 357 -7.41 -30.90 18.90
CA GLY A 357 -8.39 -31.97 19.09
C GLY A 357 -9.00 -32.46 17.76
N GLY A 358 -9.52 -33.70 17.76
CA GLY A 358 -9.94 -34.39 16.54
C GLY A 358 -8.77 -34.98 15.73
N PRO A 359 -9.02 -35.52 14.52
CA PRO A 359 -8.00 -36.18 13.72
C PRO A 359 -6.93 -35.20 13.23
N SER A 360 -5.65 -35.55 13.41
CA SER A 360 -4.50 -34.66 13.15
C SER A 360 -4.25 -34.33 11.67
N GLN A 361 -4.82 -35.11 10.75
CA GLN A 361 -4.75 -34.91 9.30
C GLN A 361 -5.87 -34.02 8.76
N SER A 362 -6.98 -33.88 9.47
CA SER A 362 -8.15 -33.16 8.98
C SER A 362 -7.97 -31.66 9.13
N SER A 363 -8.24 -30.93 8.04
CA SER A 363 -8.26 -29.47 8.01
C SER A 363 -9.67 -28.98 7.63
N SER A 364 -9.97 -27.73 7.92
CA SER A 364 -11.25 -27.10 7.57
C SER A 364 -10.99 -25.74 6.94
N ILE A 365 -11.93 -25.24 6.15
CA ILE A 365 -11.98 -23.83 5.76
C ILE A 365 -13.25 -23.22 6.33
N ILE A 366 -13.08 -22.15 7.11
CA ILE A 366 -14.17 -21.33 7.63
C ILE A 366 -14.43 -20.23 6.61
N MET A 367 -15.67 -20.10 6.14
CA MET A 367 -16.07 -19.14 5.11
C MET A 367 -17.26 -18.28 5.56
N GLN A 368 -17.43 -17.11 4.96
CA GLN A 368 -18.61 -16.27 5.10
C GLN A 368 -19.24 -16.02 3.72
N ILE A 369 -20.54 -16.26 3.61
CA ILE A 369 -21.37 -15.91 2.45
C ILE A 369 -22.65 -15.26 2.99
N GLY A 370 -22.90 -14.00 2.69
CA GLY A 370 -24.02 -13.25 3.33
C GLY A 370 -23.90 -13.27 4.86
N ASP A 371 -24.97 -13.66 5.55
CA ASP A 371 -25.06 -13.85 7.01
C ASP A 371 -24.70 -15.29 7.47
N LEU A 372 -24.28 -16.17 6.55
CA LEU A 372 -23.88 -17.55 6.88
C LEU A 372 -22.39 -17.66 7.19
N ARG A 373 -22.09 -18.18 8.38
CA ARG A 373 -20.79 -18.79 8.71
C ARG A 373 -20.81 -20.25 8.28
N ILE A 374 -19.81 -20.67 7.50
CA ILE A 374 -19.71 -22.00 6.91
C ILE A 374 -18.40 -22.67 7.36
N SER A 375 -18.41 -23.98 7.64
CA SER A 375 -17.22 -24.80 7.90
C SER A 375 -17.26 -26.04 7.01
N GLU A 376 -16.41 -26.02 5.98
CA GLU A 376 -16.16 -27.16 5.09
C GLU A 376 -14.94 -27.94 5.61
N TRP A 377 -14.93 -29.27 5.47
CA TRP A 377 -13.89 -30.15 6.02
C TRP A 377 -13.17 -30.95 4.92
N SER A 378 -11.86 -31.06 5.01
CA SER A 378 -11.01 -31.79 4.03
C SER A 378 -11.20 -33.31 4.03
N ASP A 379 -11.96 -33.85 4.97
CA ASP A 379 -12.23 -35.28 5.15
C ASP A 379 -13.68 -35.65 4.74
N ASN A 380 -14.15 -36.83 5.13
CA ASN A 380 -15.55 -37.25 4.94
C ASN A 380 -16.53 -36.57 5.93
N GLY A 381 -16.13 -35.48 6.59
CA GLY A 381 -16.98 -34.68 7.45
C GLY A 381 -18.13 -33.99 6.70
N SER A 382 -19.19 -33.70 7.44
CA SER A 382 -20.28 -32.82 7.00
C SER A 382 -19.80 -31.38 6.86
N CYS A 383 -20.35 -30.65 5.89
CA CYS A 383 -20.33 -29.18 5.92
C CYS A 383 -21.31 -28.68 6.99
N ARG A 384 -21.00 -27.54 7.61
CA ARG A 384 -21.77 -26.94 8.70
C ARG A 384 -22.09 -25.48 8.42
N PHE A 385 -23.29 -25.06 8.81
CA PHE A 385 -23.89 -23.77 8.50
C PHE A 385 -24.52 -23.17 9.77
N TRP A 386 -24.04 -22.01 10.18
CA TRP A 386 -24.57 -21.21 11.30
C TRP A 386 -24.95 -19.82 10.80
N SER A 387 -25.90 -19.13 11.44
CA SER A 387 -25.90 -17.66 11.40
C SER A 387 -24.57 -17.13 11.96
N ASP A 388 -24.04 -16.07 11.37
CA ASP A 388 -22.86 -15.36 11.87
C ASP A 388 -23.06 -14.73 13.26
N THR A 389 -24.32 -14.53 13.67
CA THR A 389 -24.73 -14.08 15.01
C THR A 389 -24.81 -15.20 16.05
N ASP A 390 -24.68 -16.48 15.67
CA ASP A 390 -24.66 -17.59 16.62
C ASP A 390 -23.35 -17.57 17.44
N PRO A 391 -23.38 -17.46 18.79
CA PRO A 391 -22.19 -17.56 19.63
C PRO A 391 -21.44 -18.89 19.49
N GLY A 392 -22.10 -19.94 19.00
CA GLY A 392 -21.51 -21.23 18.65
C GLY A 392 -20.81 -21.26 17.27
N ALA A 393 -21.03 -20.27 16.42
CA ALA A 393 -20.39 -20.19 15.10
C ALA A 393 -18.87 -19.98 15.25
N PRO A 394 -18.05 -20.64 14.42
CA PRO A 394 -16.60 -20.45 14.48
C PRO A 394 -16.23 -19.02 14.10
N LYS A 395 -15.58 -18.30 15.01
CA LYS A 395 -15.05 -16.95 14.76
C LYS A 395 -14.06 -17.01 13.59
N LEU A 396 -14.21 -16.11 12.61
CA LEU A 396 -13.20 -15.91 11.57
C LEU A 396 -11.87 -15.45 12.21
N TYR A 397 -10.77 -15.78 11.55
CA TYR A 397 -9.42 -15.28 11.90
C TYR A 397 -8.90 -15.73 13.28
N ALA A 398 -9.45 -16.79 13.85
CA ALA A 398 -8.94 -17.34 15.09
C ALA A 398 -7.61 -18.08 14.83
N LYS A 399 -6.60 -17.83 15.67
CA LYS A 399 -5.31 -18.54 15.63
C LYS A 399 -5.45 -20.02 15.98
N VAL A 400 -6.43 -20.36 16.81
CA VAL A 400 -6.69 -21.72 17.29
C VAL A 400 -8.19 -22.01 17.27
N TYR A 401 -8.55 -23.18 16.76
CA TYR A 401 -9.90 -23.75 16.79
C TYR A 401 -9.92 -25.06 17.56
N ASP A 402 -11.03 -25.34 18.21
CA ASP A 402 -11.32 -26.66 18.80
C ASP A 402 -11.97 -27.55 17.74
N GLY A 403 -11.34 -28.68 17.42
CA GLY A 403 -11.77 -29.61 16.38
C GLY A 403 -13.01 -30.44 16.73
N GLY A 404 -13.41 -30.48 18.01
CA GLY A 404 -14.69 -31.03 18.47
C GLY A 404 -15.82 -30.02 18.27
N LYS A 405 -15.62 -28.76 18.67
CA LYS A 405 -16.59 -27.68 18.45
C LYS A 405 -16.83 -27.41 16.97
N LEU A 406 -15.77 -27.37 16.15
CA LEU A 406 -15.90 -27.29 14.68
C LEU A 406 -16.58 -28.53 14.06
N ARG A 407 -16.69 -29.64 14.79
CA ARG A 407 -17.44 -30.84 14.39
C ARG A 407 -18.81 -30.98 15.04
N THR A 408 -19.31 -29.95 15.73
CA THR A 408 -20.62 -30.02 16.41
C THR A 408 -21.73 -30.52 15.48
N THR A 409 -22.64 -31.31 16.04
CA THR A 409 -23.90 -31.74 15.42
C THR A 409 -25.12 -31.09 16.09
N SER A 410 -24.87 -30.17 17.02
CA SER A 410 -25.87 -29.36 17.73
C SER A 410 -25.51 -27.87 17.67
N GLY A 411 -26.55 -27.04 17.70
CA GLY A 411 -26.47 -25.58 17.66
C GLY A 411 -27.86 -24.98 17.91
N ARG A 412 -28.08 -23.74 17.48
CA ARG A 412 -29.41 -23.11 17.51
C ARG A 412 -30.41 -23.79 16.55
N SER A 413 -31.67 -23.36 16.57
CA SER A 413 -32.71 -23.86 15.65
C SER A 413 -32.40 -23.61 14.18
N ASP A 414 -31.55 -22.63 13.89
CA ASP A 414 -30.98 -22.29 12.59
C ASP A 414 -29.57 -22.89 12.39
N PHE A 415 -29.13 -23.89 13.15
CA PHE A 415 -27.93 -24.66 12.80
C PHE A 415 -28.30 -25.79 11.83
N GLU A 416 -27.58 -25.90 10.70
CA GLU A 416 -27.70 -27.03 9.76
C GLU A 416 -26.31 -27.66 9.54
N TYR A 417 -26.26 -28.99 9.45
CA TYR A 417 -25.07 -29.73 9.03
C TYR A 417 -25.47 -30.84 8.06
N GLU A 418 -24.75 -30.96 6.94
CA GLU A 418 -25.09 -31.87 5.85
C GLU A 418 -23.87 -32.63 5.36
N SER A 419 -24.03 -33.92 5.10
CA SER A 419 -22.98 -34.76 4.53
C SER A 419 -22.86 -34.58 3.01
N HIS A 420 -21.70 -34.92 2.46
CA HIS A 420 -21.45 -34.97 1.01
C HIS A 420 -22.08 -36.19 0.32
N VAL A 421 -23.24 -36.67 0.83
CA VAL A 421 -23.93 -37.90 0.40
C VAL A 421 -25.41 -37.59 0.09
N PRO A 422 -25.97 -38.09 -1.03
CA PRO A 422 -25.29 -38.85 -2.08
C PRO A 422 -24.25 -38.01 -2.83
N ALA A 423 -23.30 -38.71 -3.48
CA ALA A 423 -22.31 -38.10 -4.36
C ALA A 423 -22.98 -37.38 -5.55
N SER A 424 -22.19 -36.59 -6.29
CA SER A 424 -22.70 -35.77 -7.39
C SER A 424 -23.51 -36.58 -8.43
N PRO A 425 -24.69 -36.10 -8.90
CA PRO A 425 -25.37 -34.88 -8.48
C PRO A 425 -26.25 -35.09 -7.22
N GLY A 426 -25.92 -34.43 -6.11
CA GLY A 426 -26.59 -34.70 -4.84
C GLY A 426 -26.48 -33.58 -3.81
N TRP A 427 -25.36 -33.58 -3.07
CA TRP A 427 -25.12 -32.66 -1.96
C TRP A 427 -25.03 -31.19 -2.38
N GLU A 428 -24.58 -30.90 -3.60
CA GLU A 428 -24.41 -29.54 -4.13
C GLU A 428 -25.74 -28.77 -4.12
N GLY A 429 -26.79 -29.43 -4.59
CA GLY A 429 -28.14 -28.87 -4.59
C GLY A 429 -28.65 -28.59 -3.18
N LYS A 430 -28.32 -29.44 -2.19
CA LYS A 430 -28.68 -29.18 -0.80
C LYS A 430 -27.94 -27.97 -0.24
N PHE A 431 -26.62 -27.88 -0.46
CA PHE A 431 -25.78 -26.81 0.07
C PHE A 431 -26.17 -25.47 -0.54
N ALA A 432 -26.32 -25.40 -1.87
CA ALA A 432 -26.85 -24.22 -2.56
C ALA A 432 -28.24 -23.81 -2.04
N GLY A 433 -29.09 -24.79 -1.71
CA GLY A 433 -30.40 -24.57 -1.13
C GLY A 433 -30.36 -24.00 0.29
N ILE A 434 -29.43 -24.47 1.14
CA ILE A 434 -29.21 -23.90 2.49
C ILE A 434 -28.73 -22.45 2.37
N ILE A 435 -27.75 -22.20 1.49
CA ILE A 435 -27.18 -20.86 1.30
C ILE A 435 -28.26 -19.90 0.79
N HIS A 436 -28.95 -20.24 -0.31
CA HIS A 436 -29.98 -19.38 -0.89
C HIS A 436 -31.15 -19.13 0.08
N ARG A 437 -31.62 -20.13 0.83
CA ARG A 437 -32.74 -19.94 1.79
C ARG A 437 -32.46 -18.93 2.90
N ARG A 438 -31.19 -18.72 3.25
CA ARG A 438 -30.77 -17.87 4.37
C ARG A 438 -30.27 -16.51 3.90
N THR A 439 -29.39 -16.52 2.92
CA THR A 439 -28.69 -15.33 2.40
C THR A 439 -29.39 -14.66 1.22
N SER A 440 -30.39 -15.32 0.61
CA SER A 440 -30.92 -15.01 -0.74
C SER A 440 -29.91 -15.10 -1.89
N ILE A 441 -28.67 -15.56 -1.65
CA ILE A 441 -27.61 -15.68 -2.66
C ILE A 441 -27.75 -17.03 -3.38
N ALA A 442 -28.02 -16.99 -4.69
CA ALA A 442 -28.03 -18.17 -5.54
C ALA A 442 -26.60 -18.68 -5.82
N HIS A 443 -26.43 -20.00 -5.94
CA HIS A 443 -25.19 -20.58 -6.44
C HIS A 443 -25.06 -20.30 -7.96
N PRO A 444 -23.91 -19.86 -8.49
CA PRO A 444 -23.77 -19.51 -9.91
C PRO A 444 -24.12 -20.65 -10.89
N ARG A 445 -23.69 -21.88 -10.59
CA ARG A 445 -24.06 -23.10 -11.35
C ARG A 445 -25.36 -23.82 -10.90
N PHE A 446 -25.65 -23.90 -9.60
CA PHE A 446 -26.78 -24.69 -9.05
C PHE A 446 -28.02 -23.85 -8.70
N GLY A 447 -28.02 -22.55 -9.02
CA GLY A 447 -29.14 -21.64 -8.80
C GLY A 447 -29.58 -21.58 -7.33
N ARG A 448 -30.89 -21.69 -7.11
CA ARG A 448 -31.50 -21.70 -5.76
C ARG A 448 -31.30 -23.01 -4.99
N GLY A 449 -30.62 -24.00 -5.59
CA GLY A 449 -30.48 -25.35 -5.04
C GLY A 449 -31.82 -26.08 -4.87
N ARG A 450 -31.85 -27.08 -3.99
CA ARG A 450 -33.04 -27.87 -3.67
C ARG A 450 -33.68 -27.39 -2.37
N GLY A 451 -35.02 -27.34 -2.36
CA GLY A 451 -35.82 -27.02 -1.17
C GLY A 451 -35.69 -28.06 -0.06
N ARG A 452 -36.18 -27.70 1.15
CA ARG A 452 -36.14 -28.59 2.32
C ARG A 452 -37.08 -29.79 2.18
N ASN A 453 -38.16 -29.63 1.41
CA ASN A 453 -39.13 -30.67 1.07
C ASN A 453 -38.90 -31.12 -0.38
N TRP A 454 -38.72 -32.42 -0.59
CA TRP A 454 -38.31 -33.01 -1.87
C TRP A 454 -39.52 -33.26 -2.78
N ASN A 455 -40.21 -32.21 -3.23
CA ASN A 455 -41.39 -32.34 -4.10
C ASN A 455 -41.55 -31.25 -5.18
N ASP A 456 -40.88 -30.10 -5.08
CA ASP A 456 -40.97 -29.07 -6.12
C ASP A 456 -40.11 -29.48 -7.33
N ARG A 457 -40.78 -29.69 -8.47
CA ARG A 457 -40.14 -30.04 -9.74
C ARG A 457 -39.47 -28.80 -10.37
N TRP A 458 -38.38 -29.11 -11.08
CA TRP A 458 -37.53 -28.26 -11.92
C TRP A 458 -38.23 -27.10 -12.64
#